data_AF-A0A315ZR56-F1
#
_entry.id   AF-A0A315ZR56-F1
#
_cell.length_a   1.000
_cell.length_b   1.000
_cell.length_c   1.000
_cell.angle_alpha   90.00
_cell.angle_beta   90.00
_cell.angle_gamma   90.00
#
_symmetry.space_group_name_H-M   'P 1'
#
loop_
_entity.id
_entity.type
_entity.pdbx_description
1 polymer ?
#
loop_
_entity_poly.entity_id
_entity_poly.type
_entity_poly.pdbx_seq_one_letter_code
_entity_poly.pdbx_strand_id
1 'polypeptide(L)' 'MGTREVIVEKLKENGCRITKQRLVLIDIILQNECQSCKEIYYKAVEIDDKIGVATVYRMVNALEEVGAINRKLVLTL' A
#
# COMPACT_ATOMS: atom_id res chain seq x y z
N MET A 1 9.64 3.29 -16.26
CA MET A 1 8.60 2.58 -15.48
C MET A 1 8.20 3.50 -14.34
N GLY A 2 6.92 3.71 -14.08
CA GLY A 2 6.50 4.57 -12.97
C GLY A 2 6.63 3.86 -11.62
N THR A 3 6.68 4.62 -10.53
CA THR A 3 6.83 4.10 -9.15
C THR A 3 5.74 3.08 -8.82
N ARG A 4 4.52 3.32 -9.30
CA ARG A 4 3.39 2.39 -9.14
C ARG A 4 3.66 1.02 -9.76
N GLU A 5 4.13 1.00 -11.01
CA GLU A 5 4.44 -0.24 -11.71
C GLU A 5 5.57 -1.01 -11.01
N VAL A 6 6.61 -0.31 -10.54
CA VAL A 6 7.71 -0.89 -9.75
C VAL A 6 7.20 -1.58 -8.48
N ILE A 7 6.33 -0.92 -7.73
CA ILE A 7 5.75 -1.50 -6.51
C ILE A 7 4.92 -2.75 -6.84
N VAL A 8 4.12 -2.69 -7.90
CA VAL A 8 3.28 -3.82 -8.33
C VAL A 8 4.14 -5.01 -8.77
N GLU A 9 5.23 -4.78 -9.51
CA GLU A 9 6.16 -5.83 -9.91
C GLU A 9 6.85 -6.48 -8.71
N LYS A 10 7.40 -5.69 -7.79
CA LYS A 10 8.02 -6.21 -6.57
C LYS A 10 7.08 -7.06 -5.72
N LEU A 11 5.82 -6.64 -5.59
CA LEU A 11 4.81 -7.44 -4.90
C LEU A 11 4.55 -8.77 -5.62
N LYS A 12 4.47 -8.77 -6.96
CA LYS A 12 4.30 -10.01 -7.74
C LYS A 12 5.50 -10.95 -7.58
N GLU A 13 6.71 -10.41 -7.65
CA GLU A 13 7.96 -11.17 -7.46
C GLU A 13 8.03 -11.80 -6.05
N ASN A 14 7.44 -11.15 -5.06
CA ASN A 14 7.27 -11.69 -3.70
C ASN A 14 6.07 -12.64 -3.56
N GLY A 15 5.43 -13.06 -4.66
CA GLY A 15 4.30 -13.99 -4.63
C GLY A 15 2.97 -13.38 -4.16
N CYS A 16 2.90 -12.05 -4.00
CA CYS A 16 1.64 -11.40 -3.63
C CYS A 16 0.67 -11.35 -4.82
N ARG A 17 -0.58 -11.75 -4.58
CA ARG A 17 -1.68 -11.51 -5.52
C ARG A 17 -2.04 -10.03 -5.55
N ILE A 18 -2.09 -9.44 -6.74
CA ILE A 18 -2.50 -8.04 -6.94
C ILE A 18 -4.02 -7.96 -7.05
N THR A 19 -4.68 -7.62 -5.93
CA THR A 19 -6.13 -7.42 -5.87
C THR A 19 -6.49 -5.94 -6.08
N LYS A 20 -7.77 -5.65 -6.37
CA LYS A 20 -8.27 -4.27 -6.46
C LYS A 20 -7.99 -3.45 -5.19
N GLN A 21 -8.19 -4.05 -4.02
CA GLN A 21 -7.90 -3.40 -2.73
C GLN A 21 -6.43 -3.04 -2.55
N ARG A 22 -5.50 -3.89 -3.00
CA ARG A 22 -4.08 -3.56 -2.97
C ARG A 22 -3.74 -2.39 -3.88
N LEU A 23 -4.35 -2.33 -5.07
CA LEU A 23 -4.16 -1.20 -5.99
C LEU A 23 -4.66 0.12 -5.36
N VAL A 24 -5.84 0.11 -4.74
CA VAL A 24 -6.38 1.27 -4.00
C VAL A 24 -5.39 1.73 -2.92
N LEU A 25 -4.87 0.80 -2.11
CA LEU A 25 -3.94 1.14 -1.04
C LEU A 25 -2.59 1.65 -1.56
N ILE A 26 -2.08 1.09 -2.66
CA ILE A 26 -0.86 1.60 -3.33
C ILE A 26 -1.10 3.04 -3.79
N ASP A 27 -2.23 3.33 -4.42
CA ASP A 27 -2.55 4.65 -4.94
C ASP A 27 -2.65 5.69 -3.81
N ILE A 28 -3.27 5.34 -2.68
CA ILE A 28 -3.33 6.20 -1.49
C ILE A 28 -1.92 6.46 -0.91
N ILE A 29 -1.10 5.43 -0.79
CA ILE A 29 0.26 5.56 -0.21
C ILE A 29 1.15 6.41 -1.12
N LEU A 30 1.02 6.26 -2.44
CA LEU A 30 1.78 7.05 -3.42
C LEU A 30 1.42 8.53 -3.41
N GLN A 31 0.23 8.92 -2.95
CA GLN A 31 -0.12 10.33 -2.75
C GLN A 31 0.73 10.98 -1.65
N ASN A 32 1.35 10.19 -0.76
CA ASN A 32 2.26 10.65 0.30
C ASN A 32 1.63 11.69 1.26
N GLU A 33 0.32 11.62 1.46
CA GLU A 33 -0.45 12.51 2.33
C GLU A 33 -0.77 11.91 3.70
N CYS A 34 -0.43 10.63 3.92
CA CYS A 34 -0.73 9.91 5.15
C CYS A 34 0.53 9.66 5.97
N GLN A 35 0.46 9.94 7.27
CA GLN A 35 1.56 9.70 8.22
C GLN A 35 1.30 8.48 9.12
N SER A 36 0.13 7.84 8.98
CA SER A 36 -0.25 6.69 9.80
C SER A 36 -1.15 5.70 9.05
N CYS A 37 -1.16 4.43 9.48
CA CYS A 37 -2.10 3.42 8.98
C CYS A 37 -3.57 3.81 9.21
N LYS A 38 -3.84 4.61 10.24
CA LYS A 38 -5.19 5.09 10.56
C LYS A 38 -5.69 6.07 9.49
N GLU A 39 -4.84 6.96 9.02
CA GLU A 39 -5.18 7.88 7.93
C GLU A 39 -5.33 7.15 6.59
N ILE A 40 -4.46 6.17 6.31
CA ILE A 40 -4.61 5.32 5.13
C ILE A 40 -5.96 4.60 5.17
N TYR A 41 -6.34 4.05 6.32
CA TYR A 41 -7.64 3.40 6.50
C TYR A 41 -8.80 4.35 6.23
N TYR A 42 -8.78 5.56 6.80
CA TYR A 42 -9.86 6.52 6.58
C TYR A 42 -10.00 6.91 5.11
N LYS A 43 -8.91 7.06 4.36
CA LYS A 43 -9.02 7.31 2.92
C LYS A 43 -9.50 6.08 2.16
N ALA A 44 -9.05 4.90 2.55
CA ALA A 44 -9.38 3.66 1.86
C ALA A 44 -10.86 3.30 1.99
N VAL A 45 -11.46 3.52 3.16
CA VAL A 45 -12.88 3.18 3.41
C VAL A 45 -13.84 4.07 2.63
N GLU A 46 -13.44 5.30 2.29
CA GLU A 46 -14.22 6.19 1.41
C GLU A 46 -14.22 5.71 -0.05
N ILE A 47 -13.29 4.83 -0.44
CA ILE A 47 -13.15 4.29 -1.80
C ILE A 47 -13.72 2.87 -1.89
N ASP A 48 -13.41 2.02 -0.90
CA ASP A 48 -13.91 0.64 -0.78
C ASP A 48 -14.15 0.32 0.70
N ASP A 49 -15.43 0.30 1.08
CA ASP A 49 -15.91 0.06 2.45
C ASP A 49 -15.56 -1.33 3.01
N LYS A 50 -15.08 -2.24 2.15
CA LYS A 50 -14.60 -3.57 2.56
C LYS A 50 -13.14 -3.55 3.03
N ILE A 51 -12.44 -2.42 2.89
CA ILE A 51 -11.06 -2.29 3.38
C ILE A 51 -11.08 -2.02 4.88
N GLY A 52 -10.82 -3.07 5.66
CA GLY A 52 -10.63 -2.94 7.10
C GLY A 52 -9.21 -2.53 7.49
N VAL A 53 -9.06 -2.02 8.73
CA VAL A 53 -7.77 -1.66 9.33
C VAL A 53 -6.74 -2.79 9.24
N ALA A 54 -7.13 -4.05 9.48
CA ALA A 54 -6.23 -5.20 9.36
C ALA A 54 -5.71 -5.41 7.92
N THR A 55 -6.48 -5.06 6.91
CA THR A 55 -6.05 -5.10 5.50
C THR A 55 -5.00 -4.03 5.23
N VAL A 56 -5.17 -2.83 5.80
CA VAL A 56 -4.15 -1.76 5.73
C VAL A 56 -2.83 -2.22 6.36
N TYR A 57 -2.86 -2.76 7.57
CA TYR A 57 -1.63 -3.26 8.23
C TYR A 57 -0.93 -4.35 7.42
N ARG A 58 -1.68 -5.33 6.90
CA ARG A 58 -1.08 -6.38 6.04
C ARG A 58 -0.47 -5.80 4.77
N MET A 59 -1.08 -4.76 4.21
CA MET A 59 -0.55 -4.11 3.02
C MET A 59 0.73 -3.32 3.31
N VAL A 60 0.75 -2.55 4.41
CA VAL A 60 1.94 -1.82 4.85
C VAL A 60 3.10 -2.78 5.08
N ASN A 61 2.86 -3.87 5.82
CA ASN A 61 3.89 -4.89 6.05
C ASN A 61 4.40 -5.50 4.73
N ALA A 62 3.50 -5.85 3.80
CA ALA A 62 3.90 -6.39 2.50
C ALA A 62 4.74 -5.41 1.68
N LEU A 63 4.47 -4.10 1.78
CA LEU A 63 5.26 -3.07 1.11
C LEU A 63 6.63 -2.88 1.79
N GLU A 64 6.71 -2.96 3.11
CA GLU A 64 7.97 -2.94 3.85
C GLU A 64 8.84 -4.17 3.49
N GLU A 65 8.25 -5.36 3.44
CA GLU A 65 8.94 -6.62 3.11
C GLU A 65 9.60 -6.60 1.72
N VAL A 66 8.98 -5.92 0.75
CA VAL A 66 9.56 -5.75 -0.60
C VAL A 66 10.44 -4.50 -0.74
N GLY A 67 10.65 -3.78 0.36
CA GLY A 67 11.43 -2.55 0.41
C GLY A 67 10.83 -1.41 -0.40
N ALA A 68 9.51 -1.38 -0.56
CA ALA A 68 8.79 -0.29 -1.23
C ALA A 68 8.59 0.92 -0.32
N ILE A 69 8.43 0.67 0.98
CA ILE A 69 8.33 1.70 2.02
C ILE A 69 9.20 1.34 3.22
N ASN A 70 9.48 2.32 4.07
CA ASN A 70 10.05 2.11 5.40
C ASN A 70 8.98 2.23 6.51
N ARG A 71 9.40 2.06 7.77
CA ARG A 71 8.54 2.13 8.97
C ARG A 71 7.84 3.46 9.21
N LYS A 72 8.29 4.52 8.53
CA LYS A 72 7.65 5.84 8.54
C LYS A 72 6.72 6.04 7.34
N LEU A 73 6.40 4.97 6.60
CA LEU A 73 5.59 4.97 5.38
C LEU A 73 6.20 5.82 4.23
N VAL A 74 7.51 6.05 4.28
CA VAL A 74 8.20 6.80 3.23
C VAL A 74 8.63 5.84 2.12
N LEU A 75 8.33 6.21 0.87
CA LEU A 75 8.76 5.47 -0.32
C LEU A 75 10.29 5.41 -0.40
N THR A 76 10.83 4.23 -0.67
CA THR A 76 12.28 3.97 -0.71
C THR A 76 12.78 3.57 -2.09
N LEU A 77 11.95 3.72 -3.13
CA LEU A 77 12.19 3.31 -4.51
C LEU A 77 12.21 4.49 -5.47
#